data_AF-A0A803LQJ4-F1
#
_entry.id   AF-A0A803LQJ4-F1
#
_cell.length_a   1.000
_cell.length_b   1.000
_cell.length_c   1.000
_cell.angle_alpha   90.00
_cell.angle_beta   90.00
_cell.angle_gamma   90.00
#
_symmetry.space_group_name_H-M   'P 1'
#
loop_
_entity.id
_entity.type
_entity.pdbx_description
1 polymer ?
#
loop_
_entity_poly.entity_id
_entity_poly.type
_entity_poly.pdbx_seq_one_letter_code
_entity_poly.pdbx_strand_id
1 'polypeptide(L)' 'MRVELKVGIEVERRDNDGYFTKEAIVKAVSSVMEPESEVGREIRANHAKWREFLLKEGLEDSYTNSFLQSLQDLLG' A
#
# COMPACT_ATOMS: atom_id res chain seq x y z
N MET A 1 -1.48 12.52 -11.10
CA MET A 1 -2.46 11.43 -10.86
C MET A 1 -1.92 10.61 -9.68
N ARG A 2 -2.65 10.53 -8.56
CA ARG A 2 -2.28 9.62 -7.45
C ARG A 2 -2.84 8.24 -7.78
N VAL A 3 -2.01 7.21 -7.68
CA VAL A 3 -2.47 5.83 -7.81
C VAL A 3 -2.85 5.36 -6.41
N GLU A 4 -4.15 5.17 -6.16
CA GLU A 4 -4.61 4.55 -4.92
C GLU A 4 -4.52 3.03 -5.04
N LEU A 5 -3.57 2.44 -4.31
CA LEU A 5 -3.33 0.99 -4.32
C LEU A 5 -4.39 0.20 -3.53
N LYS A 6 -5.15 0.89 -2.67
CA LYS A 6 -6.19 0.32 -1.81
C LYS A 6 -5.71 -0.91 -1.03
N VAL A 7 -4.54 -0.81 -0.40
CA VAL A 7 -3.91 -1.87 0.42
C VAL A 7 -4.10 -1.66 1.92
N GLY A 8 -4.85 -0.64 2.32
CA GLY A 8 -5.14 -0.30 3.72
C GLY A 8 -6.30 0.69 3.82
N ILE A 9 -6.67 1.03 5.06
CA ILE A 9 -7.72 2.02 5.35
C ILE A 9 -7.15 3.16 6.18
N GLU A 10 -7.62 4.37 5.93
CA GLU A 10 -7.32 5.54 6.75
C GLU A 10 -8.32 5.62 7.92
N VAL A 11 -7.80 5.82 9.13
CA VAL A 11 -8.65 6.01 10.32
C VAL A 11 -9.14 7.45 10.35
N GLU A 12 -10.44 7.65 10.59
CA GLU A 12 -11.01 8.99 10.75
C GLU A 12 -10.34 9.71 11.94
N ARG A 13 -9.73 10.87 11.65
CA ARG A 13 -9.07 11.73 12.63
C ARG A 13 -9.98 12.90 12.97
N ARG A 14 -10.04 13.30 14.24
CA ARG A 14 -10.74 14.53 14.62
C ARG A 14 -9.95 15.75 14.14
N ASP A 15 -10.61 16.67 13.45
CA ASP A 15 -9.94 17.79 12.77
C ASP A 15 -9.23 18.76 13.73
N ASN A 16 -9.82 19.01 14.91
CA ASN A 16 -9.40 20.10 15.79
C ASN A 16 -8.13 19.81 16.62
N ASP A 17 -7.85 18.55 16.93
CA ASP A 17 -6.75 18.13 17.81
C ASP A 17 -5.90 17.00 17.19
N GLY A 18 -6.30 16.49 16.03
CA GLY A 18 -5.64 15.36 15.39
C GLY A 18 -5.83 14.04 16.14
N TYR A 19 -6.77 13.97 17.09
CA TYR A 19 -6.98 12.80 17.93
C TYR A 19 -7.79 11.73 17.19
N PHE A 20 -7.40 10.46 17.39
CA PHE A 20 -8.16 9.31 16.92
C PHE A 20 -9.02 8.77 18.06
N THR A 21 -10.33 8.77 17.85
CA THR A 21 -11.25 8.20 18.84
C THR A 21 -11.15 6.68 18.85
N LYS A 22 -11.46 6.07 20.01
CA LYS A 22 -11.54 4.62 20.12
C LYS A 22 -12.56 4.06 19.12
N GLU A 23 -13.68 4.75 18.93
CA GLU A 23 -14.76 4.36 18.04
C GLU A 23 -14.30 4.36 16.57
N ALA A 24 -13.55 5.38 16.14
CA ALA A 24 -12.97 5.43 14.80
C ALA A 24 -11.97 4.30 14.56
N ILE A 25 -11.12 3.98 15.55
CA ILE A 25 -10.17 2.87 15.46
C ILE A 25 -10.92 1.53 15.36
N VAL A 26 -11.92 1.30 16.22
CA VAL A 26 -12.74 0.07 16.18
C VAL A 26 -13.42 -0.07 14.81
N LYS A 27 -14.03 1.00 14.29
CA LYS A 27 -14.66 1.01 12.96
C LYS A 27 -13.66 0.62 11.86
N ALA A 28 -12.47 1.22 11.86
CA ALA A 28 -11.44 0.92 10.86
C ALA A 28 -10.98 -0.54 10.94
N VAL A 29 -10.66 -1.03 12.15
CA VAL A 29 -10.24 -2.43 12.35
C VAL A 29 -11.34 -3.39 11.92
N SER A 30 -12.59 -3.19 12.37
CA SER A 30 -13.73 -4.04 11.99
C SER A 30 -13.96 -4.03 10.47
N SER A 31 -13.85 -2.87 9.81
CA SER A 31 -14.03 -2.77 8.36
C SER A 31 -13.02 -3.61 7.56
N VAL A 32 -11.82 -3.86 8.10
CA VAL A 32 -10.80 -4.69 7.45
C VAL A 32 -10.94 -6.15 7.87
N MET A 33 -11.20 -6.40 9.15
CA MET A 33 -11.09 -7.73 9.77
C MET A 33 -12.36 -8.57 9.69
N GLU A 34 -13.53 -7.96 9.52
CA GLU A 34 -14.78 -8.71 9.42
C GLU A 34 -14.75 -9.64 8.17
N PRO A 35 -15.05 -10.95 8.31
CA PRO A 35 -14.97 -11.90 7.20
C PRO A 35 -15.81 -11.51 5.99
N GLU A 36 -17.01 -10.98 6.21
CA GLU A 36 -17.96 -10.58 5.16
C GLU A 36 -17.76 -9.14 4.66
N SER A 37 -16.72 -8.44 5.14
CA SER A 37 -16.45 -7.07 4.67
C SER A 37 -15.92 -7.07 3.23
N GLU A 38 -16.66 -6.41 2.34
CA GLU A 38 -16.21 -6.11 0.97
C GLU A 38 -14.90 -5.31 0.98
N VAL A 39 -14.82 -4.29 1.84
CA VAL A 39 -13.61 -3.45 1.97
C VAL A 39 -12.42 -4.30 2.40
N GLY A 40 -12.63 -5.18 3.39
CA GLY A 40 -11.59 -6.11 3.85
C GLY A 40 -11.15 -7.07 2.75
N ARG A 41 -12.08 -7.59 1.95
CA ARG A 41 -11.79 -8.46 0.80
C ARG A 41 -10.98 -7.73 -0.27
N GLU A 42 -11.38 -6.52 -0.67
CA GLU A 42 -10.66 -5.70 -1.64
C GLU A 42 -9.22 -5.42 -1.16
N ILE A 43 -9.07 -4.99 0.10
CA ILE A 43 -7.76 -4.70 0.70
C ILE A 43 -6.85 -5.93 0.69
N ARG A 44 -7.35 -7.10 1.13
CA ARG A 44 -6.55 -8.34 1.15
C ARG A 44 -6.11 -8.77 -0.25
N ALA A 45 -7.01 -8.70 -1.23
CA ALA A 45 -6.71 -9.06 -2.62
C ALA A 45 -5.64 -8.12 -3.21
N ASN A 46 -5.78 -6.82 -3.00
CA ASN A 46 -4.80 -5.83 -3.45
C ASN A 46 -3.45 -6.01 -2.74
N HIS A 47 -3.46 -6.20 -1.42
CA HIS A 47 -2.25 -6.42 -0.65
C HIS A 47 -1.52 -7.68 -1.14
N ALA A 48 -2.22 -8.78 -1.42
CA ALA A 48 -1.62 -10.00 -1.96
C ALA A 48 -0.97 -9.76 -3.34
N LYS A 49 -1.69 -9.10 -4.25
CA LYS A 49 -1.18 -8.72 -5.58
C LYS A 49 0.08 -7.86 -5.49
N TRP A 50 0.06 -6.82 -4.68
CA TRP A 50 1.22 -5.92 -4.53
C TRP A 50 2.37 -6.60 -3.83
N ARG A 51 2.12 -7.45 -2.83
CA ARG A 51 3.16 -8.25 -2.19
C ARG A 51 3.83 -9.20 -3.19
N GLU A 52 3.06 -9.90 -4.01
CA GLU A 52 3.60 -10.79 -5.05
C GLU A 52 4.45 -10.01 -6.06
N PHE A 53 3.96 -8.87 -6.53
CA PHE A 53 4.70 -8.03 -7.46
C PHE A 53 5.99 -7.49 -6.85
N LEU A 54 5.91 -6.83 -5.69
CA LEU A 54 7.05 -6.16 -5.05
C LEU A 54 8.12 -7.15 -4.58
N LEU A 55 7.73 -8.36 -4.18
CA LEU A 55 8.66 -9.42 -3.77
C LEU A 55 9.07 -10.34 -4.93
N LYS A 56 8.72 -10.00 -6.17
CA LYS A 56 9.13 -10.79 -7.33
C LYS A 56 10.65 -10.79 -7.42
N GLU A 57 11.23 -11.99 -7.47
CA GLU A 57 12.67 -12.19 -7.59
C GLU A 57 13.22 -11.41 -8.80
N GLY A 58 14.31 -10.67 -8.57
CA GLY A 58 14.97 -9.85 -9.58
C GLY A 58 14.24 -8.56 -9.96
N LEU A 59 13.08 -8.22 -9.38
CA LEU A 59 12.40 -6.95 -9.69
C LEU A 59 13.28 -5.75 -9.29
N GLU A 60 13.73 -5.70 -8.04
CA GLU A 60 14.57 -4.61 -7.53
C GLU A 60 15.91 -4.51 -8.28
N ASP A 61 16.53 -5.67 -8.53
CA ASP A 61 17.78 -5.76 -9.30
C ASP A 61 17.60 -5.22 -10.72
N SER A 62 16.49 -5.54 -11.38
CA SER A 62 16.22 -5.08 -12.74
C SER A 62 16.15 -3.55 -12.84
N TYR A 63 15.48 -2.89 -11.90
CA TYR A 63 15.40 -1.43 -11.85
C TYR A 63 16.76 -0.82 -11.52
N THR A 64 17.48 -1.38 -10.55
CA THR A 64 18.80 -0.90 -10.14
C THR A 64 19.80 -1.03 -11.28
N ASN A 65 19.85 -2.19 -11.94
CA ASN A 65 20.74 -2.43 -13.07
C ASN A 65 20.40 -1.54 -14.26
N SER A 66 19.11 -1.34 -14.56
CA SER A 66 18.69 -0.43 -15.64
C SER A 66 19.09 1.02 -15.36
N PHE A 67 18.96 1.45 -14.10
CA PHE A 67 19.41 2.77 -13.68
C PHE A 67 20.93 2.92 -13.78
N LEU A 68 21.70 1.93 -13.31
CA LEU A 68 23.17 1.93 -13.42
C LEU A 68 23.63 1.95 -14.87
N GLN A 69 23.01 1.17 -15.75
CA GLN A 69 23.30 1.19 -17.19
C GLN A 69 23.02 2.57 -17.78
N SER A 70 21.89 3.19 -17.42
CA SER A 70 21.56 4.54 -17.88
C SER A 70 22.60 5.57 -17.43
N LEU A 71 23.19 5.43 -16.24
CA LEU A 71 24.27 6.30 -15.79
C LEU A 71 25.58 6.06 -16.54
N GLN A 72 25.91 4.80 -16.84
CA GLN A 72 27.10 4.45 -17.62
C GLN A 72 27.00 5.01 -19.04
N ASP A 73 25.83 4.90 -19.66
CA ASP A 73 25.58 5.40 -21.02
C ASP A 73 25.73 6.93 -21.11
N LEU A 74 25.56 7.66 -20.00
CA LEU A 74 25.81 9.11 -19.94
C LEU A 74 27.30 9.47 -19.90
N LEU A 75 28.17 8.53 -19.51
CA LEU A 75 29.60 8.77 -19.39
C LEU A 75 30.39 8.40 -20.66
N GLY A 76 29.88 7.48 -21.49
CA GLY A 76 30.56 7.00 -22.70
C GLY A 76 31.64 5.96 -22.41
#